data_AF-A0A074U3G6-F1
#
_entry.id   AF-A0A074U3G6-F1
#
_cell.length_a   1.000
_cell.length_b   1.000
_cell.length_c   1.000
_cell.angle_alpha   90.00
_cell.angle_beta   90.00
_cell.angle_gamma   90.00
#
_symmetry.space_group_name_H-M   'P 1'
#
loop_
_entity.id
_entity.type
_entity.pdbx_description
1 polymer ?
#
loop_
_entity_poly.entity_id
_entity_poly.type
_entity_poly.pdbx_seq_one_letter_code
_entity_poly.pdbx_strand_id
1 'polypeptide(L)'
;MKRTMQWGALALLTIITPGLAAAGTVEKLKLGETKVLANYIGGDCNAPAPSFQAIKDYLPDSKLVTYSDGGVGPFESKRCGGTIEGRQVLATGVEAGTEIRTFQASRIGVKVY
;
A
#
# COMPACT_ATOMS: atom_id res chain seq x y z
N MET A 1 -51.34 -36.50 8.22
CA MET A 1 -50.47 -35.77 9.18
C MET A 1 -49.07 -35.67 8.59
N LYS A 2 -48.40 -34.54 8.84
CA LYS A 2 -47.40 -33.86 8.00
C LYS A 2 -46.03 -34.57 7.90
N ARG A 3 -45.48 -34.67 6.68
CA ARG A 3 -44.07 -35.06 6.42
C ARG A 3 -43.19 -33.82 6.48
N THR A 4 -42.23 -33.79 7.42
CA THR A 4 -41.21 -32.73 7.51
C THR A 4 -39.97 -33.18 6.75
N MET A 5 -39.74 -32.58 5.57
CA MET A 5 -38.46 -32.60 4.86
C MET A 5 -37.58 -31.51 5.46
N GLN A 6 -36.49 -31.89 6.11
CA GLN A 6 -35.50 -30.98 6.66
C GLN A 6 -34.34 -30.88 5.66
N TRP A 7 -34.33 -29.81 4.86
CA TRP A 7 -33.21 -29.44 4.00
C TRP A 7 -32.17 -28.70 4.84
N GLY A 8 -31.08 -29.38 5.18
CA GLY A 8 -29.89 -28.75 5.77
C GLY A 8 -29.06 -28.11 4.68
N ALA A 9 -29.21 -26.80 4.48
CA ALA A 9 -28.30 -26.02 3.65
C ALA A 9 -27.00 -25.78 4.43
N LEU A 10 -25.93 -26.52 4.10
CA LEU A 10 -24.57 -26.16 4.50
C LEU A 10 -24.18 -24.86 3.79
N ALA A 11 -24.22 -23.74 4.52
CA ALA A 11 -23.60 -22.50 4.05
C ALA A 11 -22.08 -22.61 4.20
N LEU A 12 -21.38 -22.94 3.11
CA LEU A 12 -19.93 -22.72 3.00
C LEU A 12 -19.67 -21.21 3.00
N LEU A 13 -19.26 -20.66 4.15
CA LEU A 13 -18.66 -19.33 4.23
C LEU A 13 -17.26 -19.40 3.61
N THR A 14 -17.15 -19.07 2.33
CA THR A 14 -15.85 -18.79 1.71
C THR A 14 -15.35 -17.47 2.29
N ILE A 15 -14.37 -17.56 3.19
CA ILE A 15 -13.60 -16.40 3.66
C ILE A 15 -12.76 -15.97 2.46
N ILE A 16 -13.27 -15.02 1.68
CA ILE A 16 -12.51 -14.36 0.62
C ILE A 16 -11.48 -13.49 1.35
N THR A 17 -10.31 -14.04 1.66
CA THR A 17 -9.16 -13.19 2.00
C THR A 17 -8.91 -12.31 0.78
N PRO A 18 -8.98 -10.96 0.89
CA PRO A 18 -8.59 -10.10 -0.20
C PRO A 18 -7.10 -10.33 -0.44
N GLY A 19 -6.80 -11.25 -1.36
CA GLY A 19 -5.44 -11.63 -1.67
C GLY A 19 -4.69 -10.44 -2.24
N LEU A 20 -3.37 -10.50 -2.15
CA LEU A 20 -2.41 -9.63 -2.86
C LEU A 20 -2.77 -9.39 -4.34
N ALA A 21 -3.58 -10.25 -4.96
CA ALA A 21 -4.16 -10.06 -6.28
C ALA A 21 -4.94 -8.74 -6.46
N ALA A 22 -5.43 -8.13 -5.37
CA ALA A 22 -6.09 -6.83 -5.40
C ALA A 22 -5.12 -5.64 -5.24
N ALA A 23 -3.81 -5.88 -5.11
CA ALA A 23 -2.79 -4.84 -5.12
C ALA A 23 -2.33 -4.56 -6.56
N GLY A 24 -2.09 -3.29 -6.89
CA GLY A 24 -1.51 -2.91 -8.17
C GLY A 24 -0.03 -3.32 -8.26
N THR A 25 0.70 -3.16 -7.16
CA THR A 25 2.09 -3.60 -6.98
C THR A 25 2.27 -4.27 -5.63
N VAL A 26 3.30 -5.13 -5.50
CA VAL A 26 3.64 -5.79 -4.24
C VAL A 26 5.13 -5.57 -3.95
N GLU A 27 5.41 -4.81 -2.89
CA GLU A 27 6.76 -4.62 -2.38
C GLU A 27 7.09 -5.68 -1.33
N LYS A 28 8.28 -6.28 -1.48
CA LYS A 28 8.80 -7.30 -0.57
C LYS A 28 9.95 -6.73 0.23
N LEU A 29 9.86 -6.82 1.56
CA LEU A 29 10.89 -6.37 2.50
C LEU A 29 11.28 -7.51 3.45
N LYS A 30 12.56 -7.59 3.80
CA LYS A 30 12.98 -8.33 5.00
C LYS A 30 12.67 -7.51 6.25
N LEU A 31 12.52 -8.17 7.39
CA LEU A 31 12.57 -7.46 8.68
C LEU A 31 13.83 -6.60 8.79
N GLY A 32 13.66 -5.32 9.12
CA GLY A 32 14.71 -4.29 9.18
C GLY A 32 15.12 -3.69 7.84
N GLU A 33 14.70 -4.26 6.70
CA GLU A 33 15.00 -3.70 5.38
C GLU A 33 14.20 -2.41 5.16
N THR A 34 14.85 -1.41 4.56
CA THR A 34 14.24 -0.13 4.22
C THR A 34 14.22 0.06 2.71
N LYS A 35 13.06 0.43 2.13
CA LYS A 35 12.89 0.69 0.69
C LYS A 35 12.00 1.90 0.44
N VAL A 36 12.16 2.53 -0.72
CA VAL A 36 11.18 3.49 -1.24
C VAL A 36 9.90 2.74 -1.57
N LEU A 37 8.82 3.07 -0.89
CA LEU A 37 7.51 2.42 -1.06
C LEU A 37 6.57 3.26 -1.91
N ALA A 38 6.62 4.59 -1.77
CA ALA A 38 5.74 5.50 -2.47
C ALA A 38 6.45 6.81 -2.81
N ASN A 39 5.92 7.52 -3.80
CA ASN A 39 6.40 8.83 -4.21
C ASN A 39 5.23 9.82 -4.19
N TYR A 40 5.42 10.98 -3.57
CA TYR A 40 4.45 12.07 -3.53
C TYR A 40 4.96 13.25 -4.33
N ILE A 41 4.14 13.73 -5.27
CA ILE A 41 4.49 14.81 -6.18
C ILE A 41 3.65 16.04 -5.86
N GLY A 42 4.11 17.22 -6.27
CA GLY A 42 3.34 18.45 -6.13
C GLY A 42 2.01 18.41 -6.92
N GLY A 43 1.11 19.34 -6.61
CA GLY A 43 -0.19 19.44 -7.30
C GLY A 43 -0.03 19.55 -8.82
N ASP A 44 0.92 20.37 -9.26
CA ASP A 44 1.34 20.49 -10.65
C ASP A 44 2.62 19.72 -10.95
N CYS A 45 2.84 19.34 -12.20
CA CYS A 45 4.01 18.55 -12.61
C CYS A 45 5.35 19.29 -12.47
N ASN A 46 5.33 20.62 -12.37
CA ASN A 46 6.50 21.46 -12.14
C ASN A 46 6.54 22.03 -10.70
N ALA A 47 5.56 21.70 -9.87
CA ALA A 47 5.54 22.15 -8.48
C ALA A 47 6.61 21.39 -7.68
N PRO A 48 7.19 22.01 -6.64
CA PRO A 48 8.15 21.34 -5.79
C PRO A 48 7.53 20.11 -5.12
N ALA A 49 8.36 19.10 -4.88
CA ALA A 49 7.98 17.95 -4.08
C ALA A 49 7.50 18.40 -2.69
N PRO A 50 6.39 17.85 -2.17
CA PRO A 50 5.90 18.22 -0.85
C PRO A 50 6.89 17.84 0.25
N SER A 51 6.81 18.50 1.40
CA SER A 51 7.57 18.09 2.58
C SER A 51 7.03 16.76 3.12
N PHE A 52 7.89 15.98 3.80
CA PHE A 52 7.43 14.74 4.44
C PHE A 52 6.37 15.04 5.51
N GLN A 53 6.54 16.11 6.28
CA GLN A 53 5.57 16.53 7.29
C GLN A 53 4.19 16.83 6.69
N ALA A 54 4.14 17.41 5.49
CA ALA A 54 2.88 17.70 4.81
C ALA A 54 2.18 16.42 4.30
N ILE A 55 2.91 15.33 4.08
CA ILE A 55 2.30 14.07 3.59
C ILE A 55 2.09 13.02 4.68
N LYS A 56 2.76 13.14 5.83
CA LYS A 56 2.81 12.12 6.89
C LYS A 56 1.41 11.71 7.36
N ASP A 57 0.51 12.68 7.52
CA ASP A 57 -0.85 12.43 8.01
C ASP A 57 -1.78 11.77 6.97
N TYR A 58 -1.34 11.68 5.71
CA TYR A 58 -2.03 10.95 4.64
C TYR A 58 -1.44 9.57 4.38
N LEU A 59 -0.38 9.18 5.10
CA LEU A 59 0.16 7.84 5.01
C LEU A 59 -0.77 6.87 5.75
N PRO A 60 -1.11 5.72 5.13
CA PRO A 60 -2.00 4.76 5.76
C PRO A 60 -1.32 4.07 6.93
N ASP A 61 -2.02 3.85 8.04
CA ASP A 61 -1.46 3.11 9.17
C ASP A 61 -1.02 1.69 8.78
N SER A 62 0.16 1.29 9.27
CA SER A 62 0.73 -0.03 9.04
C SER A 62 1.18 -0.65 10.36
N LYS A 63 0.97 -1.97 10.47
CA LYS A 63 1.59 -2.79 11.52
C LYS A 63 2.92 -3.39 11.06
N LEU A 64 3.09 -3.54 9.75
CA LEU A 64 4.23 -4.25 9.15
C LEU A 64 5.42 -3.33 8.88
N VAL A 65 5.19 -2.04 8.68
CA VAL A 65 6.25 -1.07 8.36
C VAL A 65 6.12 0.23 9.13
N THR A 66 7.24 0.89 9.36
CA THR A 66 7.31 2.29 9.78
C THR A 66 7.74 3.17 8.62
N TYR A 67 7.15 4.36 8.49
CA TYR A 67 7.49 5.30 7.42
C TYR A 67 8.49 6.36 7.86
N SER A 68 9.36 6.76 6.94
CA SER A 68 10.30 7.86 7.12
C SER A 68 10.50 8.66 5.83
N ASP A 69 11.09 9.85 5.97
CA ASP A 69 11.43 10.71 4.84
C ASP A 69 12.60 10.11 4.05
N GLY A 70 12.36 9.78 2.78
CA GLY A 70 13.39 9.32 1.84
C GLY A 70 14.11 10.42 1.09
N GLY A 71 13.76 11.69 1.34
CA GLY A 71 14.27 12.83 0.60
C GLY A 71 13.47 13.12 -0.66
N VAL A 72 13.95 14.10 -1.42
CA VAL A 72 13.47 14.38 -2.78
C VAL A 72 14.30 13.55 -3.74
N GLY A 73 13.63 12.85 -4.66
CA GLY A 73 14.28 12.04 -5.66
C GLY A 73 13.48 11.95 -6.95
N PRO A 74 14.08 11.39 -8.02
CA PRO A 74 13.40 11.22 -9.30
C PRO A 74 12.27 10.18 -9.17
N PHE A 75 11.17 10.43 -9.88
CA PHE A 75 10.01 9.56 -9.98
C PHE A 75 9.41 9.60 -11.38
N GLU A 76 9.20 8.43 -11.98
CA GLU A 76 8.50 8.30 -13.27
C GLU A 76 7.00 8.49 -13.09
N SER A 77 6.51 9.67 -13.45
CA SER A 77 5.09 10.03 -13.31
C SER A 77 4.35 9.83 -14.63
N LYS A 78 3.45 8.84 -14.64
CA LYS A 78 2.51 8.65 -15.76
C LYS A 78 1.61 9.88 -15.98
N ARG A 79 1.24 10.57 -14.90
CA ARG A 79 0.41 11.80 -14.96
C ARG A 79 1.15 12.93 -15.67
N CYS A 80 2.45 13.05 -15.44
CA CYS A 80 3.27 14.14 -15.95
C CYS A 80 4.03 13.80 -17.23
N GLY A 81 3.91 12.56 -17.72
CA GLY A 81 4.50 12.12 -18.97
C GLY A 81 6.03 11.97 -18.94
N GLY A 82 6.63 11.81 -17.76
CA GLY A 82 8.08 11.63 -17.62
C GLY A 82 8.59 11.68 -16.17
N THR A 83 9.92 11.74 -16.05
CA THR A 83 10.63 11.88 -14.77
C THR A 83 10.39 13.25 -14.16
N ILE A 84 9.93 13.29 -12.91
CA ILE A 84 9.82 14.51 -12.11
C ILE A 84 10.43 14.28 -10.73
N GLU A 85 10.62 15.36 -9.97
CA GLU A 85 10.99 15.24 -8.56
C GLU A 85 9.78 14.93 -7.70
N GLY A 86 9.95 13.98 -6.78
CA GLY A 86 8.95 13.58 -5.80
C GLY A 86 9.55 13.35 -4.43
N ARG A 87 8.73 13.48 -3.40
CA ARG A 87 9.04 13.08 -2.04
C ARG A 87 8.96 11.57 -1.94
N GLN A 88 10.10 10.93 -1.72
CA GLN A 88 10.18 9.51 -1.49
C GLN A 88 9.74 9.19 -0.06
N VAL A 89 8.86 8.21 0.08
CA VAL A 89 8.46 7.64 1.38
C VAL A 89 9.17 6.32 1.54
N LEU A 90 10.06 6.25 2.52
CA LEU A 90 10.69 5.00 2.90
C LEU A 90 9.77 4.19 3.80
N ALA A 91 9.80 2.88 3.64
CA ALA A 91 9.17 1.92 4.53
C ALA A 91 10.24 0.97 5.07
N THR A 92 10.30 0.83 6.39
CA THR A 92 11.17 -0.13 7.08
C THR A 92 10.32 -1.27 7.64
N GLY A 93 10.64 -2.52 7.30
CA GLY A 93 9.94 -3.70 7.83
C GLY A 93 10.15 -3.87 9.34
N VAL A 94 9.07 -3.93 10.12
CA VAL A 94 9.12 -4.10 11.59
C VAL A 94 8.37 -5.34 12.10
N GLU A 95 7.41 -5.86 11.32
CA GLU A 95 6.67 -7.08 11.66
C GLU A 95 6.43 -7.91 10.40
N ALA A 96 6.60 -9.24 10.49
CA ALA A 96 6.38 -10.14 9.37
C ALA A 96 4.89 -10.28 9.05
N GLY A 97 4.56 -10.32 7.75
CA GLY A 97 3.17 -10.44 7.35
C GLY A 97 2.90 -9.98 5.92
N THR A 98 1.63 -9.78 5.63
CA THR A 98 1.19 -9.23 4.35
C THR A 98 0.02 -8.29 4.56
N GLU A 99 0.09 -7.11 3.97
CA GLU A 99 -1.00 -6.15 3.99
C GLU A 99 -1.13 -5.44 2.64
N ILE A 100 -2.32 -4.89 2.38
CA ILE A 100 -2.56 -4.00 1.24
C ILE A 100 -3.01 -2.67 1.80
N ARG A 101 -2.41 -1.58 1.30
CA ARG A 101 -2.76 -0.21 1.66
C ARG A 101 -2.89 0.65 0.41
N THR A 102 -3.68 1.71 0.54
CA THR A 102 -3.85 2.69 -0.53
C THR A 102 -2.97 3.90 -0.21
N PHE A 103 -2.01 4.18 -1.09
CA PHE A 103 -1.20 5.39 -1.07
C PHE A 103 -1.70 6.29 -2.20
N GLN A 104 -2.27 7.44 -1.84
CA GLN A 104 -2.98 8.31 -2.79
C GLN A 104 -4.08 7.54 -3.55
N ALA A 105 -3.82 7.19 -4.82
CA ALA A 105 -4.72 6.44 -5.69
C ALA A 105 -4.19 5.03 -6.06
N SER A 106 -3.05 4.62 -5.51
CA SER A 106 -2.41 3.34 -5.81
C SER A 106 -2.55 2.36 -4.65
N ARG A 107 -3.02 1.15 -4.94
CA ARG A 107 -3.07 0.04 -3.98
C ARG A 107 -1.72 -0.68 -4.01
N ILE A 108 -0.98 -0.60 -2.91
CA ILE A 108 0.32 -1.23 -2.76
C ILE A 108 0.21 -2.34 -1.72
N GLY A 109 0.61 -3.54 -2.13
CA GLY A 109 0.80 -4.67 -1.23
C GLY A 109 2.19 -4.59 -0.61
N VAL A 110 2.28 -4.81 0.71
CA VAL A 110 3.54 -4.92 1.42
C VAL A 110 3.63 -6.32 2.00
N LYS A 111 4.70 -7.04 1.69
CA LYS A 111 5.03 -8.34 2.27
C LYS A 111 6.35 -8.25 3.01
N VAL A 112 6.30 -8.43 4.32
CA VAL A 112 7.49 -8.48 5.18
C VAL A 112 7.75 -9.93 5.56
N TYR A 113 8.99 -10.40 5.40
CA TYR A 113 9.41 -11.77 5.67
C TYR A 113 10.71 -11.85 6.48
#